data_AF-G3UYT1-F1
#
_entry.id   AF-G3UYT1-F1
#
_cell.length_a   1.000
_cell.length_b   1.000
_cell.length_c   1.000
_cell.angle_alpha   90.00
_cell.angle_beta   90.00
_cell.angle_gamma   90.00
#
_symmetry.space_group_name_H-M   'P 1'
#
loop_
_entity.id
_entity.type
_entity.pdbx_description
1 polymer ?
#
loop_
_entity_poly.entity_id
_entity_poly.type
_entity_poly.pdbx_seq_one_letter_code
_entity_poly.pdbx_strand_id
1 'polypeptide(L)'
;LLCKGRVPEMADLHRMMMGKPSQLQSQFRLTYTMILNLLRVDALRVEDMMKRSFSEFPSRKDSKAHEQALADLTKRLGALEEPDVTGQLADLPEYYSWAEELTETQNMIQVSSNSTSRVFTTLVLCDKPVVSDNPRDKGPATPDVPHPDDLIGFKLFLPEGPCEHTVAKLQPGDVAAISTKVLRVNGEKISEDFSKRQQPKFRKDPPLAAVTTAVQELLRLAQSYPAGPPTLDPINDLQLKD
;
A
#
# COMPACT_ATOMS: atom_id res chain seq x y z
N LEU A 1 35.82 33.74 8.67
CA LEU A 1 36.42 32.82 7.68
C LEU A 1 37.37 33.62 6.81
N LEU A 2 38.66 33.27 6.80
CA LEU A 2 39.68 33.98 6.03
C LEU A 2 39.85 33.28 4.68
N CYS A 3 39.46 33.91 3.58
CA CYS A 3 39.53 33.30 2.24
C CYS A 3 40.76 33.83 1.48
N LYS A 4 41.73 32.94 1.17
CA LYS A 4 42.88 33.27 0.30
C LYS A 4 42.63 33.03 -1.20
N GLY A 5 41.44 32.53 -1.57
CA GLY A 5 41.05 32.21 -2.95
C GLY A 5 39.58 32.56 -3.23
N ARG A 6 38.92 31.87 -4.17
CA ARG A 6 37.49 32.08 -4.46
C ARG A 6 36.64 31.83 -3.21
N VAL A 7 35.68 32.73 -2.98
CA VAL A 7 34.74 32.64 -1.86
C VAL A 7 33.78 31.46 -2.10
N PRO A 8 33.66 30.52 -1.16
CA PRO A 8 32.70 29.43 -1.24
C PRO A 8 31.26 29.95 -1.31
N GLU A 9 30.36 29.18 -1.90
CA GLU A 9 28.95 29.56 -2.00
C GLU A 9 28.32 29.76 -0.61
N MET A 10 27.40 30.73 -0.48
CA MET A 10 26.80 31.08 0.81
C MET A 10 26.04 29.91 1.44
N ALA A 11 25.46 29.02 0.63
CA ALA A 11 24.82 27.80 1.12
C ALA A 11 25.80 26.86 1.84
N ASP A 12 27.04 26.74 1.33
CA ASP A 12 28.08 25.89 1.92
C ASP A 12 28.62 26.48 3.22
N LEU A 13 28.83 27.79 3.24
CA LEU A 13 29.25 28.52 4.43
C LEU A 13 28.22 28.38 5.56
N HIS A 14 26.94 28.57 5.22
CA HIS A 14 25.84 28.45 6.17
C HIS A 14 25.72 27.01 6.69
N ARG A 15 25.85 26.01 5.82
CA ARG A 15 25.86 24.60 6.21
C ARG A 15 27.06 24.24 7.08
N MET A 16 28.24 24.80 6.83
CA MET A 16 29.44 24.54 7.63
C MET A 16 29.37 25.22 9.00
N MET A 17 28.82 26.43 9.10
CA MET A 17 28.78 27.21 10.34
C MET A 17 27.54 26.94 11.20
N MET A 18 26.38 26.68 10.59
CA MET A 18 25.08 26.54 11.26
C MET A 18 24.29 25.30 10.80
N GLY A 19 24.85 24.46 9.94
CA GLY A 19 24.19 23.22 9.51
C GLY A 19 24.17 22.16 10.61
N LYS A 20 23.39 21.12 10.38
CA LYS A 20 23.38 19.94 11.26
C LYS A 20 24.77 19.30 11.23
N PRO A 21 25.40 19.01 12.38
CA PRO A 21 26.69 18.33 12.41
C PRO A 21 26.56 16.96 11.73
N SER A 22 27.59 16.57 10.98
CA SER A 22 27.65 15.26 10.34
C SER A 22 27.53 14.15 11.40
N GLN A 23 26.66 13.18 11.16
CA GLN A 23 26.54 12.05 12.07
C GLN A 23 27.78 11.16 11.95
N LEU A 24 28.25 10.64 13.09
CA LEU A 24 29.32 9.65 13.10
C LEU A 24 28.83 8.39 12.37
N GLN A 25 29.54 8.01 11.32
CA GLN A 25 29.28 6.78 10.58
C GLN A 25 30.34 5.74 10.94
N SER A 26 29.89 4.50 11.12
CA SER A 26 30.82 3.38 11.33
C SER A 26 31.74 3.22 10.11
N GLN A 27 33.06 3.20 10.36
CA GLN A 27 34.08 2.89 9.34
C GLN A 27 34.54 1.44 9.42
N PHE A 28 33.77 0.58 10.12
CA PHE A 28 34.10 -0.82 10.23
C PHE A 28 34.13 -1.48 8.85
N ARG A 29 35.24 -2.14 8.53
CA ARG A 29 35.45 -2.90 7.30
C ARG A 29 36.14 -4.21 7.62
N LEU A 30 35.65 -5.28 7.01
CA LEU A 30 36.33 -6.58 7.08
C LEU A 30 37.51 -6.57 6.11
N THR A 31 38.71 -6.78 6.63
CA THR A 31 39.91 -6.98 5.83
C THR A 31 40.31 -8.45 5.87
N TYR A 32 40.93 -8.92 4.78
CA TYR A 32 41.38 -10.30 4.69
C TYR A 32 42.34 -10.69 5.84
N THR A 33 43.21 -9.77 6.24
CA THR A 33 44.11 -9.95 7.39
C THR A 33 43.36 -10.14 8.70
N MET A 34 42.27 -9.39 8.92
CA MET A 34 41.45 -9.53 10.12
C MET A 34 40.70 -10.86 10.14
N ILE A 35 40.17 -11.31 9.00
CA ILE A 35 39.50 -12.61 8.87
C ILE A 35 40.49 -13.75 9.17
N LEU A 36 41.67 -13.71 8.57
CA LEU A 36 42.71 -14.71 8.83
C LEU A 36 43.17 -14.74 10.29
N ASN A 37 43.26 -13.57 10.93
CA ASN A 37 43.64 -13.49 12.34
C ASN A 37 42.55 -14.07 13.27
N LEU A 38 41.28 -13.87 12.94
CA LEU A 38 40.16 -14.43 13.71
C LEU A 38 40.02 -15.93 13.52
N LEU A 39 40.20 -16.44 12.30
CA LEU A 39 40.22 -17.88 12.04
C LEU A 39 41.39 -18.59 12.73
N ARG A 40 42.48 -17.86 13.00
CA ARG A 40 43.64 -18.39 13.73
C ARG A 40 43.43 -18.41 15.24
N VAL A 41 42.62 -17.50 15.78
CA VAL A 41 42.34 -17.38 17.21
C VAL A 41 40.90 -17.85 17.46
N ASP A 42 40.75 -19.14 17.78
CA ASP A 42 39.46 -19.85 17.89
C ASP A 42 38.49 -19.33 18.99
N ALA A 43 38.87 -18.24 19.67
CA ALA A 43 38.09 -17.61 20.73
C ALA A 43 37.03 -16.61 20.22
N LEU A 44 37.16 -16.09 18.98
CA LEU A 44 36.21 -15.11 18.44
C LEU A 44 35.95 -15.32 16.95
N ARG A 45 34.69 -15.59 16.61
CA ARG A 45 34.25 -15.74 15.23
C ARG A 45 34.07 -14.39 14.54
N VAL A 46 34.25 -14.35 13.22
CA VAL A 46 34.08 -13.14 12.41
C VAL A 46 32.65 -12.61 12.52
N GLU A 47 31.67 -13.53 12.59
CA GLU A 47 30.25 -13.27 12.75
C GLU A 47 29.96 -12.56 14.08
N ASP A 48 30.65 -12.93 15.16
CA ASP A 48 30.48 -12.29 16.48
C ASP A 48 31.08 -10.89 16.49
N MET A 49 32.20 -10.69 15.80
CA MET A 49 32.80 -9.38 15.61
C MET A 49 31.91 -8.48 14.75
N MET A 50 31.33 -9.00 13.67
CA MET A 50 30.37 -8.28 12.83
C MET A 50 29.14 -7.87 13.64
N LYS A 51 28.53 -8.81 14.37
CA LYS A 51 27.38 -8.53 15.23
C LYS A 51 27.64 -7.42 16.23
N ARG A 52 28.88 -7.26 16.72
CA ARG A 52 29.31 -6.26 17.71
C ARG A 52 29.82 -4.95 17.11
N SER A 53 29.93 -4.86 15.79
CA SER A 53 30.35 -3.65 15.08
C SER A 53 29.37 -2.49 15.31
N PHE A 54 29.89 -1.26 15.27
CA PHE A 54 29.07 -0.03 15.27
C PHE A 54 28.15 0.09 14.05
N SER A 55 28.39 -0.67 12.97
CA SER A 55 27.45 -0.74 11.83
C SER A 55 26.13 -1.42 12.21
N GLU A 56 26.15 -2.35 13.17
CA GLU A 56 24.97 -3.08 13.65
C GLU A 56 24.27 -2.37 14.81
N PHE A 57 24.81 -1.23 15.27
CA PHE A 57 24.27 -0.51 16.41
C PHE A 57 22.81 -0.03 16.23
N PRO A 58 22.38 0.46 15.04
CA PRO A 58 20.97 0.80 14.82
C PRO A 58 20.04 -0.40 15.02
N SER A 59 20.39 -1.56 14.44
CA SER A 59 19.61 -2.80 14.62
C SER A 59 19.55 -3.23 16.10
N ARG A 60 20.66 -3.09 16.84
CA ARG A 60 20.71 -3.35 18.29
C ARG A 60 19.87 -2.39 19.11
N LYS A 61 19.89 -1.09 18.76
CA LYS A 61 19.12 -0.07 19.46
C LYS A 61 17.63 -0.41 19.41
N ASP A 62 17.17 -0.87 18.25
CA ASP A 62 15.77 -1.20 18.03
C ASP A 62 15.42 -2.65 18.45
N SER A 63 16.41 -3.49 18.77
CA SER A 63 16.20 -4.89 19.16
C SER A 63 15.20 -5.04 20.31
N LYS A 64 15.25 -4.17 21.32
CA LYS A 64 14.28 -4.20 22.43
C LYS A 64 12.87 -3.86 21.97
N ALA A 65 12.73 -2.91 21.04
CA ALA A 65 11.44 -2.54 20.47
C ALA A 65 10.87 -3.68 19.61
N HIS A 66 11.71 -4.35 18.82
CA HIS A 66 11.31 -5.53 18.05
C HIS A 66 10.92 -6.70 18.96
N GLU A 67 11.66 -6.94 20.05
CA GLU A 67 11.32 -7.97 21.02
C GLU A 67 9.99 -7.70 21.73
N GLN A 68 9.73 -6.44 22.10
CA GLN A 68 8.44 -6.02 22.63
C GLN A 68 7.32 -6.18 21.61
N ALA A 69 7.54 -5.78 20.36
CA ALA A 69 6.56 -5.95 19.28
C ALA A 69 6.26 -7.43 19.01
N LEU A 70 7.27 -8.30 19.03
CA LEU A 70 7.08 -9.75 18.93
C LEU A 70 6.27 -10.28 20.10
N ALA A 71 6.59 -9.89 21.33
CA ALA A 71 5.83 -10.32 22.51
C ALA A 71 4.35 -9.89 22.43
N ASP A 72 4.09 -8.65 22.00
CA ASP A 72 2.73 -8.13 21.81
C ASP A 72 1.99 -8.87 20.68
N LEU A 73 2.66 -9.14 19.55
CA LEU A 73 2.09 -9.87 18.43
C LEU A 73 1.81 -11.33 18.78
N THR A 74 2.73 -12.03 19.43
CA THR A 74 2.52 -13.40 19.91
C THR A 74 1.38 -13.46 20.92
N LYS A 75 1.26 -12.47 21.81
CA LYS A 75 0.13 -12.39 22.74
C LYS A 75 -1.20 -12.17 22.01
N ARG A 76 -1.23 -11.31 20.99
CA ARG A 76 -2.42 -11.10 20.16
C ARG A 76 -2.79 -12.35 19.39
N LEU A 77 -1.81 -13.04 18.82
CA LEU A 77 -2.00 -14.28 18.07
C LEU A 77 -2.56 -15.39 18.96
N GLY A 78 -2.03 -15.57 20.17
CA GLY A 78 -2.54 -16.54 21.13
C GLY A 78 -3.90 -16.19 21.77
N ALA A 79 -4.37 -14.94 21.60
CA ALA A 79 -5.72 -14.54 22.04
C ALA A 79 -6.79 -14.77 20.97
N LEU A 80 -6.39 -15.06 19.73
CA LEU A 80 -7.29 -15.44 18.65
C LEU A 80 -7.63 -16.92 18.79
N GLU A 81 -8.90 -17.26 18.60
CA GLU A 81 -9.35 -18.64 18.55
C GLU A 81 -8.92 -19.25 17.21
N GLU A 82 -8.23 -20.38 17.25
CA GLU A 82 -7.90 -21.11 16.04
C GLU A 82 -9.20 -21.64 15.41
N PRO A 83 -9.45 -21.39 14.11
CA PRO A 83 -10.65 -21.89 13.47
C PRO A 83 -10.66 -23.41 13.51
N ASP A 84 -11.80 -24.01 13.87
CA ASP A 84 -11.99 -25.45 13.80
C ASP A 84 -11.98 -25.88 12.32
N VAL A 85 -10.87 -26.46 11.89
CA VAL A 85 -10.63 -26.96 10.52
C VAL A 85 -11.27 -28.33 10.29
N THR A 86 -12.29 -28.71 11.06
CA THR A 86 -12.97 -29.99 10.91
C THR A 86 -14.18 -29.89 9.98
N GLY A 87 -14.44 -30.95 9.20
CA GLY A 87 -15.65 -31.07 8.38
C GLY A 87 -15.61 -30.21 7.12
N GLN A 88 -16.55 -29.27 6.98
CA GLN A 88 -16.67 -28.41 5.79
C GLN A 88 -15.58 -27.33 5.67
N LEU A 89 -14.75 -27.13 6.70
CA LEU A 89 -13.64 -26.16 6.72
C LEU A 89 -12.26 -26.84 6.64
N ALA A 90 -12.20 -28.12 6.28
CA ALA A 90 -10.95 -28.88 6.22
C ALA A 90 -9.98 -28.39 5.12
N ASP A 91 -10.50 -27.77 4.08
CA ASP A 91 -9.76 -27.16 2.97
C ASP A 91 -9.36 -25.70 3.25
N LEU A 92 -9.81 -25.11 4.37
CA LEU A 92 -9.54 -23.71 4.71
C LEU A 92 -8.03 -23.36 4.77
N PRO A 93 -7.14 -24.20 5.35
CA PRO A 93 -5.70 -23.92 5.33
C PRO A 93 -5.10 -23.94 3.93
N GLU A 94 -5.55 -24.89 3.10
CA GLU A 94 -5.11 -25.02 1.71
C GLU A 94 -5.58 -23.80 0.90
N TYR A 95 -6.86 -23.42 1.02
CA TYR A 95 -7.42 -22.20 0.43
C TYR A 95 -6.63 -20.94 0.82
N TYR A 96 -6.29 -20.77 2.10
CA TYR A 96 -5.52 -19.61 2.55
C TYR A 96 -4.13 -19.55 1.91
N SER A 97 -3.45 -20.70 1.79
CA SER A 97 -2.15 -20.77 1.13
C SER A 97 -2.22 -20.40 -0.36
N TRP A 98 -3.25 -20.89 -1.08
CA TRP A 98 -3.49 -20.51 -2.47
C TRP A 98 -3.82 -19.02 -2.62
N ALA A 99 -4.60 -18.45 -1.70
CA ALA A 99 -4.94 -17.02 -1.72
C ALA A 99 -3.72 -16.12 -1.46
N GLU A 100 -2.85 -16.51 -0.52
CA GLU A 100 -1.59 -15.81 -0.23
C GLU A 100 -0.67 -15.86 -1.46
N GLU A 101 -0.46 -17.04 -2.04
CA GLU A 101 0.40 -17.24 -3.21
C GLU A 101 -0.13 -16.48 -4.45
N LEU A 102 -1.45 -16.44 -4.64
CA LEU A 102 -2.09 -15.63 -5.68
C LEU A 102 -1.81 -14.15 -5.46
N THR A 103 -1.99 -13.66 -4.23
CA THR A 103 -1.77 -12.24 -3.87
C THR A 103 -0.31 -11.85 -4.03
N GLU A 104 0.63 -12.70 -3.59
CA GLU A 104 2.07 -12.49 -3.78
C GLU A 104 2.44 -12.45 -5.25
N THR A 105 1.92 -13.38 -6.05
CA THR A 105 2.18 -13.43 -7.49
C THR A 105 1.63 -12.20 -8.20
N GLN A 106 0.41 -11.78 -7.87
CA GLN A 106 -0.19 -10.54 -8.38
C GLN A 106 0.68 -9.32 -8.05
N ASN A 107 1.10 -9.19 -6.78
CA ASN A 107 1.97 -8.11 -6.34
C ASN A 107 3.32 -8.14 -7.06
N MET A 108 3.94 -9.31 -7.24
CA MET A 108 5.22 -9.43 -7.94
C MET A 108 5.12 -9.00 -9.41
N ILE A 109 4.08 -9.44 -10.11
CA ILE A 109 3.81 -9.03 -11.49
C ILE A 109 3.60 -7.51 -11.55
N GLN A 110 2.84 -6.93 -10.61
CA GLN A 110 2.60 -5.48 -10.55
C GLN A 110 3.87 -4.67 -10.21
N VAL A 111 4.70 -5.11 -9.26
CA VAL A 111 5.91 -4.38 -8.79
C VAL A 111 6.97 -4.26 -9.89
N SER A 112 7.06 -5.21 -10.81
CA SER A 112 7.96 -5.12 -11.97
C SER A 112 7.71 -3.90 -12.87
N SER A 113 6.51 -3.31 -12.80
CA SER A 113 6.08 -2.14 -13.59
C SER A 113 6.19 -0.81 -12.82
N ASN A 114 6.50 -0.83 -11.51
CA ASN A 114 6.31 0.31 -10.61
C ASN A 114 7.47 1.33 -10.58
N SER A 115 8.27 1.42 -11.64
CA SER A 115 9.36 2.41 -11.78
C SER A 115 8.86 3.87 -11.79
N THR A 116 7.54 4.08 -11.94
CA THR A 116 6.91 5.40 -11.92
C THR A 116 5.84 5.45 -10.84
N SER A 117 5.96 6.38 -9.89
CA SER A 117 4.98 6.68 -8.83
C SER A 117 3.69 7.31 -9.39
N ARG A 118 3.00 6.60 -10.28
CA ARG A 118 1.75 7.06 -10.89
C ARG A 118 0.64 6.98 -9.86
N VAL A 119 -0.21 8.00 -9.85
CA VAL A 119 -1.41 8.05 -9.00
C VAL A 119 -2.57 8.45 -9.88
N PHE A 120 -3.65 7.68 -9.82
CA PHE A 120 -4.89 7.91 -10.55
C PHE A 120 -5.90 8.59 -9.65
N THR A 121 -6.56 9.64 -10.15
CA THR A 121 -7.69 10.27 -9.45
C THR A 121 -8.97 9.62 -9.96
N THR A 122 -9.61 8.82 -9.12
CA THR A 122 -10.66 7.89 -9.54
C THR A 122 -11.98 8.20 -8.84
N LEU A 123 -13.06 8.25 -9.61
CA LEU A 123 -14.43 8.31 -9.08
C LEU A 123 -14.86 6.91 -8.65
N VAL A 124 -15.25 6.76 -7.38
CA VAL A 124 -15.59 5.48 -6.75
C VAL A 124 -17.05 5.53 -6.29
N LEU A 125 -17.82 4.48 -6.58
CA LEU A 125 -19.16 4.28 -6.03
C LEU A 125 -19.05 3.76 -4.60
N CYS A 126 -19.84 4.30 -3.68
CA CYS A 126 -19.85 3.88 -2.29
C CYS A 126 -21.29 3.84 -1.77
N ASP A 127 -21.53 3.07 -0.71
CA ASP A 127 -22.78 3.20 0.05
C ASP A 127 -22.79 4.52 0.81
N LYS A 128 -23.97 5.15 0.87
CA LYS A 128 -24.20 6.24 1.80
C LYS A 128 -24.01 5.71 3.22
N PRO A 129 -23.13 6.29 4.06
CA PRO A 129 -22.97 5.82 5.42
C PRO A 129 -24.32 5.95 6.13
N VAL A 130 -24.87 4.81 6.56
CA VAL A 130 -26.04 4.79 7.42
C VAL A 130 -25.63 5.52 8.69
N VAL A 131 -26.15 6.72 8.89
CA VAL A 131 -26.03 7.43 10.17
C VAL A 131 -26.90 6.66 11.15
N SER A 132 -26.36 5.56 11.68
CA SER A 132 -26.88 4.94 12.88
C SER A 132 -26.52 5.87 14.04
N ASP A 133 -27.53 6.46 14.66
CA ASP A 133 -27.41 7.39 15.80
C ASP A 133 -26.88 6.73 17.10
N ASN A 134 -26.26 5.53 16.98
CA ASN A 134 -25.75 4.75 18.09
C ASN A 134 -24.20 4.72 18.07
N PRO A 135 -23.50 5.41 18.98
CA PRO A 135 -22.04 5.51 18.99
C PRO A 135 -21.27 4.25 19.41
N ARG A 136 -21.87 3.05 19.35
CA ARG A 136 -21.31 1.84 20.00
C ARG A 136 -20.87 0.71 19.08
N ASP A 137 -20.93 0.88 17.76
CA ASP A 137 -20.57 -0.22 16.84
C ASP A 137 -19.57 0.19 15.76
N LYS A 138 -18.56 1.00 16.14
CA LYS A 138 -17.31 1.08 15.37
C LYS A 138 -16.28 0.19 16.05
N GLY A 139 -16.39 -1.11 15.80
CA GLY A 139 -15.26 -2.01 15.96
C GLY A 139 -14.08 -1.51 15.11
N PRO A 140 -12.83 -1.84 15.48
CA PRO A 140 -11.68 -1.55 14.62
C PRO A 140 -11.94 -2.16 13.24
N ALA A 141 -11.64 -1.42 12.17
CA ALA A 141 -11.71 -1.94 10.81
C ALA A 141 -10.89 -3.23 10.77
N THR A 142 -11.57 -4.37 10.70
CA THR A 142 -10.95 -5.65 10.41
C THR A 142 -10.26 -5.49 9.06
N PRO A 143 -9.01 -5.93 8.89
CA PRO A 143 -8.42 -5.98 7.55
C PRO A 143 -9.40 -6.78 6.68
N ASP A 144 -9.92 -6.16 5.61
CA ASP A 144 -10.83 -6.80 4.67
C ASP A 144 -10.11 -8.03 4.10
N VAL A 145 -10.41 -9.20 4.66
CA VAL A 145 -9.92 -10.47 4.12
C VAL A 145 -10.69 -10.69 2.83
N PRO A 146 -10.03 -10.74 1.66
CA PRO A 146 -10.71 -10.95 0.40
C PRO A 146 -11.56 -12.22 0.46
N HIS A 147 -12.84 -12.11 0.14
CA HIS A 147 -13.71 -13.27 0.01
C HIS A 147 -13.28 -14.09 -1.22
N PRO A 148 -13.57 -15.40 -1.33
CA PRO A 148 -13.21 -16.20 -2.50
C PRO A 148 -13.72 -15.59 -3.80
N ASP A 149 -14.89 -14.96 -3.75
CA ASP A 149 -15.47 -14.22 -4.86
C ASP A 149 -14.60 -13.03 -5.30
N ASP A 150 -13.88 -12.39 -4.38
CA ASP A 150 -12.97 -11.26 -4.66
C ASP A 150 -11.65 -11.73 -5.29
N LEU A 151 -11.29 -13.00 -5.12
CA LEU A 151 -10.07 -13.61 -5.67
C LEU A 151 -10.30 -14.20 -7.07
N ILE A 152 -11.51 -14.69 -7.36
CA ILE A 152 -11.84 -15.45 -8.57
C ILE A 152 -12.72 -14.65 -9.54
N GLY A 153 -13.46 -13.64 -9.05
CA GLY A 153 -14.44 -12.89 -9.84
C GLY A 153 -14.26 -11.38 -9.77
N PHE A 154 -14.58 -10.70 -10.88
CA PHE A 154 -14.78 -9.25 -10.88
C PHE A 154 -16.22 -8.93 -10.44
N LYS A 155 -16.59 -9.32 -9.22
CA LYS A 155 -17.91 -8.95 -8.69
C LYS A 155 -17.93 -7.45 -8.48
N LEU A 156 -18.67 -6.73 -9.33
CA LEU A 156 -18.77 -5.29 -9.20
C LEU A 156 -19.63 -4.93 -8.00
N PHE A 157 -19.25 -3.83 -7.34
CA PHE A 157 -20.06 -3.23 -6.30
C PHE A 157 -21.45 -2.86 -6.83
N LEU A 158 -22.49 -3.41 -6.20
CA LEU A 158 -23.88 -3.05 -6.43
C LEU A 158 -24.46 -2.50 -5.11
N PRO A 159 -24.79 -1.20 -5.04
CA PRO A 159 -25.29 -0.61 -3.81
C PRO A 159 -26.65 -1.22 -3.45
N GLU A 160 -26.76 -1.75 -2.22
CA GLU A 160 -28.03 -2.28 -1.68
C GLU A 160 -28.99 -1.14 -1.27
N GLY A 161 -28.48 0.10 -1.17
CA GLY A 161 -29.22 1.29 -0.77
C GLY A 161 -28.93 2.54 -1.64
N PRO A 162 -29.16 3.76 -1.11
CA PRO A 162 -28.85 5.00 -1.83
C PRO A 162 -27.36 5.07 -2.19
N CYS A 163 -27.07 5.04 -3.49
CA CYS A 163 -25.71 5.13 -4.00
C CYS A 163 -25.11 6.52 -3.79
N GLU A 164 -23.94 6.57 -3.14
CA GLU A 164 -23.10 7.76 -3.03
C GLU A 164 -21.81 7.58 -3.88
N HIS A 165 -21.00 8.62 -3.97
CA HIS A 165 -19.74 8.60 -4.68
C HIS A 165 -18.67 9.39 -3.93
N THR A 166 -17.42 9.00 -4.12
CA THR A 166 -16.25 9.75 -3.65
C THR A 166 -15.18 9.78 -4.74
N VAL A 167 -14.20 10.67 -4.59
CA VAL A 167 -13.01 10.68 -5.44
C VAL A 167 -11.82 10.27 -4.59
N ALA A 168 -11.18 9.16 -4.97
CA ALA A 168 -10.04 8.57 -4.28
C ALA A 168 -8.79 8.64 -5.15
N LYS A 169 -7.62 8.62 -4.51
CA LYS A 169 -6.32 8.50 -5.18
C LYS A 169 -5.89 7.04 -5.12
N LEU A 170 -5.78 6.41 -6.28
CA LEU A 170 -5.41 5.00 -6.42
C LEU A 170 -4.03 4.88 -7.05
N GLN A 171 -3.30 3.85 -6.66
CA GLN A 171 -2.06 3.42 -7.28
C GLN A 171 -2.36 2.35 -8.35
N PRO A 172 -1.41 2.07 -9.26
CA PRO A 172 -1.56 0.97 -10.21
C PRO A 172 -1.87 -0.37 -9.55
N GLY A 173 -1.37 -0.60 -8.34
CA GLY A 173 -1.63 -1.83 -7.57
C GLY A 173 -3.09 -2.00 -7.16
N ASP A 174 -3.82 -0.89 -7.00
CA ASP A 174 -5.24 -0.89 -6.62
C ASP A 174 -6.17 -1.22 -7.81
N VAL A 175 -5.62 -1.39 -9.02
CA VAL A 175 -6.39 -1.67 -10.24
C VAL A 175 -6.36 -3.16 -10.54
N ALA A 176 -7.48 -3.85 -10.28
CA ALA A 176 -7.61 -5.28 -10.55
C ALA A 176 -7.81 -5.61 -12.04
N ALA A 177 -8.57 -4.79 -12.77
CA ALA A 177 -8.78 -4.95 -14.21
C ALA A 177 -9.23 -3.66 -14.90
N ILE A 178 -9.03 -3.63 -16.22
CA ILE A 178 -9.48 -2.56 -17.10
C ILE A 178 -10.59 -3.15 -17.99
N SER A 179 -11.77 -2.53 -18.01
CA SER A 179 -12.83 -2.98 -18.93
C SER A 179 -12.58 -2.50 -20.36
N THR A 180 -12.97 -3.31 -21.35
CA THR A 180 -13.02 -2.90 -22.76
C THR A 180 -14.18 -1.94 -23.06
N LYS A 181 -15.10 -1.73 -22.11
CA LYS A 181 -16.19 -0.76 -22.23
C LYS A 181 -15.67 0.66 -22.01
N VAL A 182 -15.94 1.54 -22.97
CA VAL A 182 -15.59 2.96 -22.88
C VAL A 182 -16.77 3.77 -22.38
N LEU A 183 -16.61 4.43 -21.24
CA LEU A 183 -17.58 5.38 -20.69
C LEU A 183 -17.22 6.82 -21.09
N ARG A 184 -18.19 7.55 -21.65
CA ARG A 184 -18.00 8.97 -22.00
C ARG A 184 -18.30 9.84 -20.78
N VAL A 185 -17.26 10.21 -20.05
CA VAL A 185 -17.35 11.06 -18.85
C VAL A 185 -16.46 12.30 -18.98
N ASN A 186 -16.82 13.38 -18.29
CA ASN A 186 -16.00 14.60 -18.24
C ASN A 186 -15.20 14.63 -16.92
N GLY A 187 -13.98 14.09 -16.95
CA GLY A 187 -13.12 13.98 -15.77
C GLY A 187 -12.72 15.32 -15.14
N GLU A 188 -12.50 16.34 -15.96
CA GLU A 188 -12.13 17.69 -15.49
C GLU A 188 -13.23 18.27 -14.59
N LYS A 189 -14.48 18.28 -15.08
CA LYS A 189 -15.63 18.76 -14.30
C LYS A 189 -15.87 17.97 -13.02
N ILE A 190 -15.62 16.66 -13.04
CA ILE A 190 -15.74 15.81 -11.84
C ILE A 190 -14.67 16.21 -10.80
N SER A 191 -13.43 16.43 -11.25
CA SER A 191 -12.34 16.85 -10.36
C SER A 191 -12.56 18.24 -9.76
N GLU A 192 -13.08 19.18 -10.55
CA GLU A 192 -13.42 20.53 -10.12
C GLU A 192 -14.57 20.54 -9.13
N ASP A 193 -15.65 19.77 -9.39
CA ASP A 193 -16.77 19.59 -8.47
C ASP A 193 -16.29 19.06 -7.12
N PHE A 194 -15.49 18.00 -7.13
CA PHE A 194 -14.96 17.41 -5.91
C PHE A 194 -14.09 18.41 -5.14
N SER A 195 -13.16 19.10 -5.81
CA SER A 195 -12.28 20.10 -5.18
C SER A 195 -13.08 21.27 -4.59
N LYS A 196 -14.11 21.74 -5.30
CA LYS A 196 -15.02 22.79 -4.81
C LYS A 196 -15.75 22.34 -3.55
N ARG A 197 -16.28 21.11 -3.53
CA ARG A 197 -17.05 20.55 -2.40
C ARG A 197 -16.19 20.21 -1.16
N GLN A 198 -14.86 20.18 -1.29
CA GLN A 198 -13.96 20.15 -0.12
C GLN A 198 -13.98 21.46 0.69
N GLN A 199 -14.44 22.57 0.09
CA GLN A 199 -14.55 23.84 0.80
C GLN A 199 -15.78 23.84 1.73
N PRO A 200 -15.68 24.29 2.99
CA PRO A 200 -16.79 24.21 3.97
C PRO A 200 -18.11 24.81 3.48
N LYS A 201 -18.04 25.90 2.71
CA LYS A 201 -19.20 26.61 2.15
C LYS A 201 -19.95 25.82 1.07
N PHE A 202 -19.29 24.92 0.35
CA PHE A 202 -19.86 24.18 -0.78
C PHE A 202 -20.05 22.70 -0.46
N ARG A 203 -19.76 22.26 0.77
CA ARG A 203 -19.83 20.85 1.17
C ARG A 203 -21.22 20.24 0.99
N LYS A 204 -22.27 21.06 1.12
CA LYS A 204 -23.68 20.67 0.96
C LYS A 204 -24.24 20.97 -0.44
N ASP A 205 -23.44 21.52 -1.34
CA ASP A 205 -23.88 21.74 -2.72
C ASP A 205 -24.13 20.38 -3.39
N PRO A 206 -25.21 20.27 -4.19
CA PRO A 206 -25.45 19.06 -4.96
C PRO A 206 -24.33 18.87 -6.01
N PRO A 207 -24.00 17.61 -6.36
CA PRO A 207 -22.99 17.32 -7.36
C PRO A 207 -23.39 17.89 -8.74
N LEU A 208 -22.40 18.36 -9.50
CA LEU A 208 -22.61 18.78 -10.89
C LEU A 208 -23.22 17.66 -11.75
N ALA A 209 -23.99 18.03 -12.78
CA ALA A 209 -24.60 17.09 -13.72
C ALA A 209 -23.58 16.11 -14.36
N ALA A 210 -22.34 16.55 -14.57
CA ALA A 210 -21.27 15.70 -15.08
C ALA A 210 -20.95 14.52 -14.14
N VAL A 211 -20.98 14.77 -12.83
CA VAL A 211 -20.76 13.74 -11.80
C VAL A 211 -21.96 12.81 -11.73
N THR A 212 -23.19 13.35 -11.72
CA THR A 212 -24.39 12.52 -11.66
C THR A 212 -24.52 11.60 -12.88
N THR A 213 -24.20 12.09 -14.08
CA THR A 213 -24.19 11.26 -15.30
C THR A 213 -23.11 10.17 -15.23
N ALA A 214 -21.92 10.49 -14.73
CA ALA A 214 -20.85 9.49 -14.57
C ALA A 214 -21.23 8.38 -13.58
N VAL A 215 -21.80 8.76 -12.43
CA VAL A 215 -22.30 7.82 -11.42
C VAL A 215 -23.41 6.93 -11.98
N GLN A 216 -24.36 7.49 -12.73
CA GLN A 216 -25.44 6.73 -13.37
C GLN A 216 -24.91 5.73 -14.41
N GLU A 217 -23.94 6.11 -15.24
CA GLU A 217 -23.33 5.21 -16.21
C GLU A 217 -22.54 4.08 -15.53
N LEU A 218 -21.81 4.37 -14.44
CA LEU A 218 -21.12 3.34 -13.64
C LEU A 218 -22.11 2.36 -13.01
N LEU A 219 -23.21 2.86 -12.44
CA LEU A 219 -24.25 2.01 -11.85
C LEU A 219 -24.93 1.14 -12.92
N ARG A 220 -25.22 1.72 -14.08
CA ARG A 220 -25.78 0.99 -15.24
C ARG A 220 -24.85 -0.12 -15.69
N LEU A 221 -23.53 0.15 -15.74
CA LEU A 221 -22.52 -0.84 -16.08
C LEU A 221 -22.54 -1.99 -15.06
N ALA A 222 -22.48 -1.70 -13.76
CA ALA A 222 -22.52 -2.69 -12.70
C ALA A 222 -23.79 -3.56 -12.74
N GLN A 223 -24.95 -2.96 -12.97
CA GLN A 223 -26.22 -3.68 -13.10
C GLN A 223 -26.29 -4.57 -14.34
N SER A 224 -25.70 -4.13 -15.46
CA SER A 224 -25.69 -4.91 -16.70
C SER A 224 -24.70 -6.08 -16.69
N TYR A 225 -23.70 -6.03 -15.81
CA TYR A 225 -22.63 -7.02 -15.70
C TYR A 225 -22.38 -7.38 -14.22
N PRO A 226 -23.29 -8.12 -13.56
CA PRO A 226 -23.16 -8.47 -12.14
C PRO A 226 -21.94 -9.36 -11.83
N ALA A 227 -21.49 -10.15 -12.81
CA ALA A 227 -20.28 -10.97 -12.72
C ALA A 227 -19.00 -10.26 -13.23
N GLY A 228 -19.11 -8.96 -13.56
CA GLY A 228 -18.02 -8.17 -14.12
C GLY A 228 -18.16 -7.93 -15.63
N PRO A 229 -17.79 -6.73 -16.13
CA PRO A 229 -17.81 -6.41 -17.55
C PRO A 229 -16.63 -7.11 -18.26
N PRO A 230 -16.65 -7.22 -19.59
CA PRO A 230 -15.51 -7.75 -20.33
C PRO A 230 -14.27 -6.91 -20.03
N THR A 231 -13.19 -7.59 -19.65
CA THR A 231 -11.89 -7.00 -19.30
C THR A 231 -10.94 -7.07 -20.48
N LEU A 232 -9.98 -6.15 -20.50
CA LEU A 232 -8.89 -6.09 -21.47
C LEU A 232 -7.95 -7.27 -21.22
N ASP A 233 -7.66 -8.03 -22.27
CA ASP A 233 -6.60 -9.04 -22.24
C ASP A 233 -5.27 -8.36 -22.57
N PRO A 234 -4.34 -8.22 -21.59
CA PRO A 234 -3.10 -7.50 -21.82
C PRO A 234 -2.22 -8.16 -22.89
N ILE A 235 -2.30 -9.47 -23.10
CA ILE A 235 -1.45 -10.17 -24.07
C ILE A 235 -2.04 -10.02 -25.46
N ASN A 236 -3.33 -10.34 -25.60
CA ASN A 236 -4.00 -10.37 -26.90
C ASN A 236 -4.37 -8.96 -27.40
N ASP A 237 -4.90 -8.08 -26.53
CA ASP A 237 -5.42 -6.78 -26.95
C ASP A 237 -4.32 -5.73 -27.10
N LEU A 238 -3.27 -5.78 -26.27
CA LEU A 238 -2.13 -4.86 -26.38
C LEU A 238 -1.04 -5.39 -27.31
N GLN A 239 -1.23 -6.58 -27.90
CA GLN A 239 -0.28 -7.23 -28.80
C GLN A 239 1.13 -7.36 -28.18
N LEU A 240 1.19 -7.62 -26.88
CA LEU A 240 2.43 -7.90 -26.17
C LEU A 240 2.88 -9.33 -26.51
N LYS A 241 3.42 -9.49 -27.71
CA LYS A 241 4.18 -10.68 -28.11
C LYS A 241 5.65 -10.38 -27.84
N ASP A 242 6.38 -11.40 -27.38
CA ASP A 242 7.84 -11.36 -27.16
C ASP A 242 8.62 -10.74 -28.33
#